data_AF-A0A835S2P3-F1
#
_entry.id   AF-A0A835S2P3-F1
#
_cell.length_a   1.000
_cell.length_b   1.000
_cell.length_c   1.000
_cell.angle_alpha   90.00
_cell.angle_beta   90.00
_cell.angle_gamma   90.00
#
_symmetry.space_group_name_H-M   'P 1'
#
loop_
_entity.id
_entity.type
_entity.pdbx_description
1 polymer ?
#
loop_
_entity_poly.entity_id
_entity_poly.type
_entity_poly.pdbx_seq_one_letter_code
_entity_poly.pdbx_strand_id
1 'polypeptide(L)'
;MVKAKSSKELKEVTHKVFFDIEIGGNLQKTSEHFAQGGDFTLGDGRGGESIYGMEFEDENFKIKHKVPGLLSMANAGSDTNGSQFFITTVATSWLDGRHVVFGKVLSGMDVVYKIEAEG
;
A
#
# COMPACT_ATOMS: atom_id res chain seq x y z
N MET A 1 2.76 34.05 0.50
CA MET A 1 3.78 33.85 -0.56
C MET A 1 4.76 32.78 -0.08
N VAL A 2 4.60 31.54 -0.54
CA VAL A 2 5.65 30.51 -0.46
C VAL A 2 5.72 29.90 -1.85
N LYS A 3 6.83 30.17 -2.56
CA LYS A 3 7.12 29.57 -3.86
C LYS A 3 7.67 28.16 -3.60
N ALA A 4 6.99 27.13 -4.09
CA ALA A 4 7.58 25.81 -4.26
C ALA A 4 8.19 25.71 -5.67
N LYS A 5 9.33 25.02 -5.74
CA LYS A 5 10.47 25.24 -6.65
C LYS A 5 10.31 24.59 -8.04
N SER A 6 11.24 24.94 -8.94
CA SER A 6 11.21 24.63 -10.38
C SER A 6 11.45 23.15 -10.73
N SER A 7 10.86 22.70 -11.85
CA SER A 7 10.78 21.33 -12.38
C SER A 7 12.10 20.55 -12.62
N LYS A 8 13.28 21.10 -12.27
CA LYS A 8 14.55 20.37 -12.28
C LYS A 8 14.76 19.50 -11.02
N GLU A 9 14.27 19.91 -9.84
CA GLU A 9 14.42 19.13 -8.60
C GLU A 9 13.55 17.84 -8.60
N LEU A 10 12.44 17.82 -9.36
CA LEU A 10 11.53 16.66 -9.43
C LEU A 10 12.10 15.45 -10.18
N LYS A 11 13.14 15.62 -11.00
CA LYS A 11 13.79 14.51 -11.73
C LYS A 11 14.85 13.78 -10.91
N GLU A 12 15.34 14.39 -9.84
CA GLU A 12 16.38 13.83 -8.96
C GLU A 12 15.80 12.98 -7.82
N VAL A 13 14.47 13.01 -7.60
CA VAL A 13 13.76 12.16 -6.63
C VAL A 13 13.34 10.82 -7.27
N THR A 14 14.20 10.28 -8.11
CA THR A 14 14.13 8.89 -8.56
C THR A 14 15.43 8.24 -8.11
N HIS A 15 15.36 7.01 -7.58
CA HIS A 15 16.50 6.20 -7.09
C HIS A 15 16.86 6.33 -5.61
N LYS A 16 15.87 6.14 -4.73
CA LYS A 16 15.97 5.32 -3.49
C LYS A 16 14.68 5.56 -2.71
N VAL A 17 13.65 4.80 -3.04
CA VAL A 17 12.52 4.68 -2.13
C VAL A 17 13.01 3.77 -1.00
N PHE A 18 13.65 4.37 0.00
CA PHE A 18 13.58 3.81 1.33
C PHE A 18 12.11 3.93 1.72
N PHE A 19 11.41 2.80 1.70
CA PHE A 19 10.08 2.72 2.27
C PHE A 19 10.25 2.77 3.80
N ASP A 20 10.51 3.95 4.34
CA ASP A 20 10.05 4.26 5.70
C ASP A 20 8.54 4.36 5.58
N ILE A 21 7.85 3.24 5.79
CA ILE A 21 6.42 3.33 6.06
C ILE A 21 6.32 3.93 7.46
N GLU A 22 6.27 5.26 7.55
CA GLU A 22 5.57 5.89 8.66
C GLU A 22 4.11 5.51 8.45
N ILE A 23 3.68 4.40 9.03
CA ILE A 23 2.26 4.01 9.00
C ILE A 23 1.54 5.06 9.84
N GLY A 24 1.12 6.15 9.20
CA GLY A 24 0.01 6.93 9.74
C GLY A 24 -1.17 5.97 9.84
N GLY A 25 -1.62 5.71 11.07
CA GLY A 25 -2.63 4.70 11.37
C GLY A 25 -2.04 3.37 11.85
N ASN A 26 -2.73 2.73 12.80
CA ASN A 26 -2.31 1.43 13.35
C ASN A 26 -2.53 0.32 12.32
N LEU A 27 -1.81 -0.80 12.39
CA LEU A 27 -2.19 -2.00 11.63
C LEU A 27 -3.59 -2.45 12.05
N GLN A 28 -4.47 -2.64 11.07
CA GLN A 28 -5.91 -2.83 11.34
C GLN A 28 -6.35 -4.29 11.18
N LYS A 29 -5.72 -5.02 10.25
CA LYS A 29 -6.09 -6.40 9.97
C LYS A 29 -4.90 -7.21 9.49
N THR A 30 -4.64 -8.27 10.22
CA THR A 30 -3.69 -9.32 9.87
C THR A 30 -4.50 -10.57 9.56
N SER A 31 -4.10 -11.27 8.51
CA SER A 31 -4.63 -12.58 8.13
C SER A 31 -3.45 -13.47 7.78
N GLU A 32 -3.64 -14.78 7.74
CA GLU A 32 -2.61 -15.77 7.37
C GLU A 32 -2.00 -15.60 5.96
N HIS A 33 -2.35 -14.52 5.23
CA HIS A 33 -1.98 -14.30 3.83
C HIS A 33 -1.42 -12.90 3.55
N PHE A 34 -1.71 -11.92 4.42
CA PHE A 34 -1.26 -10.53 4.26
C PHE A 34 -1.50 -9.70 5.53
N ALA A 35 -0.72 -8.62 5.67
CA ALA A 35 -0.89 -7.58 6.67
C ALA A 35 -1.45 -6.29 6.05
N GLN A 36 -2.50 -5.71 6.62
CA GLN A 36 -3.20 -4.53 6.11
C GLN A 36 -3.10 -3.34 7.08
N GLY A 37 -2.95 -2.14 6.51
CA GLY A 37 -2.96 -0.87 7.23
C GLY A 37 -3.32 0.30 6.31
N GLY A 38 -3.02 1.52 6.75
CA GLY A 38 -3.22 2.74 5.97
C GLY A 38 -4.57 3.44 6.17
N ASP A 39 -5.47 2.91 7.00
CA ASP A 39 -6.60 3.72 7.52
C ASP A 39 -6.11 4.59 8.69
N PHE A 40 -5.73 5.82 8.39
CA PHE A 40 -5.30 6.80 9.39
C PHE A 40 -6.44 7.64 9.97
N THR A 41 -7.66 7.49 9.45
CA THR A 41 -8.81 8.32 9.83
C THR A 41 -9.69 7.66 10.89
N LEU A 42 -10.02 6.37 10.71
CA LEU A 42 -10.91 5.61 11.59
C LEU A 42 -10.17 4.45 12.27
N GLY A 43 -9.10 3.93 11.63
CA GLY A 43 -8.30 2.85 12.19
C GLY A 43 -9.05 1.53 12.31
N ASP A 44 -10.12 1.33 11.55
CA ASP A 44 -10.94 0.11 11.56
C ASP A 44 -11.16 -0.51 10.17
N GLY A 45 -10.51 0.05 9.14
CA GLY A 45 -10.56 -0.43 7.77
C GLY A 45 -11.70 0.16 6.95
N ARG A 46 -12.49 1.10 7.51
CA ARG A 46 -13.56 1.81 6.79
C ARG A 46 -13.15 3.22 6.36
N GLY A 47 -12.00 3.70 6.82
CA GLY A 47 -11.52 5.03 6.55
C GLY A 47 -10.32 5.08 5.61
N GLY A 48 -9.65 6.22 5.61
CA GLY A 48 -8.54 6.53 4.72
C GLY A 48 -9.00 7.43 3.58
N GLU A 49 -8.10 8.29 3.11
CA GLU A 49 -8.33 9.16 1.97
C GLU A 49 -7.02 9.34 1.21
N SER A 50 -7.11 9.61 -0.08
CA SER A 50 -5.95 9.84 -0.93
C SER A 50 -5.66 11.34 -1.07
N ILE A 51 -4.46 11.67 -1.56
CA ILE A 51 -4.13 13.06 -1.93
C ILE A 51 -4.96 13.59 -3.12
N TYR A 52 -5.71 12.72 -3.80
CA TYR A 52 -6.55 13.03 -4.95
C TYR A 52 -8.03 13.19 -4.57
N GLY A 53 -8.38 12.99 -3.30
CA GLY A 53 -9.75 12.92 -2.80
C GLY A 53 -10.02 11.62 -2.05
N MET A 54 -11.31 11.33 -1.76
CA MET A 54 -11.68 10.14 -0.99
C MET A 54 -11.23 8.84 -1.66
N GLU A 55 -11.41 8.73 -2.98
CA GLU A 55 -11.12 7.53 -3.77
C GLU A 55 -10.47 7.89 -5.11
N PHE A 56 -9.74 6.95 -5.71
CA PHE A 56 -9.17 7.05 -7.05
C PHE A 56 -9.18 5.70 -7.81
N GLU A 57 -9.08 5.82 -9.14
CA GLU A 57 -9.20 4.71 -10.11
C GLU A 57 -8.07 3.67 -10.02
N ASP A 58 -8.36 2.44 -10.45
CA ASP A 58 -7.38 1.36 -10.58
C ASP A 58 -6.43 1.64 -11.75
N GLU A 59 -5.17 1.98 -11.47
CA GLU A 59 -4.22 2.36 -12.53
C GLU A 59 -3.99 1.26 -13.57
N ASN A 60 -3.67 0.03 -13.13
CA ASN A 60 -3.60 -1.16 -13.97
C ASN A 60 -3.40 -2.45 -13.13
N PHE A 61 -3.72 -3.60 -13.72
CA PHE A 61 -3.51 -4.93 -13.11
C PHE A 61 -2.40 -5.76 -13.80
N LYS A 62 -1.33 -5.10 -14.26
CA LYS A 62 -0.25 -5.76 -15.01
C LYS A 62 0.57 -6.70 -14.12
N ILE A 63 0.82 -6.30 -12.89
CA ILE A 63 1.56 -7.11 -11.91
C ILE A 63 0.56 -8.03 -11.20
N LYS A 64 0.99 -9.28 -11.01
CA LYS A 64 0.19 -10.35 -10.39
C LYS A 64 0.77 -10.71 -9.02
N HIS A 65 -0.09 -11.14 -8.10
CA HIS A 65 0.25 -11.46 -6.72
C HIS A 65 0.91 -12.84 -6.56
N LYS A 66 1.99 -13.07 -7.30
CA LYS A 66 2.63 -14.40 -7.45
C LYS A 66 3.62 -14.74 -6.34
N VAL A 67 4.04 -13.77 -5.55
CA VAL A 67 5.09 -13.94 -4.53
C VAL A 67 4.77 -13.11 -3.28
N PRO A 68 5.29 -13.51 -2.10
CA PRO A 68 5.28 -12.66 -0.91
C PRO A 68 6.01 -11.33 -1.10
N GLY A 69 5.68 -10.39 -0.22
CA GLY A 69 6.30 -9.08 -0.09
C GLY A 69 5.81 -8.06 -1.12
N LEU A 70 4.74 -8.33 -1.87
CA LEU A 70 4.13 -7.35 -2.76
C LEU A 70 3.26 -6.38 -1.97
N LEU A 71 3.41 -5.08 -2.25
CA LEU A 71 2.56 -4.00 -1.75
C LEU A 71 1.42 -3.78 -2.74
N SER A 72 0.19 -3.78 -2.25
CA SER A 72 -1.00 -3.66 -3.07
C SER A 72 -2.08 -2.81 -2.39
N MET A 73 -2.90 -2.12 -3.19
CA MET A 73 -3.98 -1.28 -2.70
C MET A 73 -5.14 -2.12 -2.15
N ALA A 74 -5.62 -1.76 -0.96
CA ALA A 74 -6.93 -2.21 -0.49
C ALA A 74 -8.01 -1.28 -1.05
N ASN A 75 -9.15 -1.86 -1.41
CA ASN A 75 -10.28 -1.13 -1.99
C ASN A 75 -11.60 -1.80 -1.59
N ALA A 76 -12.72 -1.10 -1.81
CA ALA A 76 -14.08 -1.56 -1.55
C ALA A 76 -14.84 -1.97 -2.83
N GLY A 77 -14.11 -2.18 -3.93
CA GLY A 77 -14.65 -2.37 -5.28
C GLY A 77 -13.73 -1.75 -6.34
N SER A 78 -14.08 -1.91 -7.62
CA SER A 78 -13.35 -1.26 -8.72
C SER A 78 -13.28 0.25 -8.53
N ASP A 79 -12.11 0.83 -8.77
CA ASP A 79 -11.88 2.28 -8.76
C ASP A 79 -12.14 2.97 -7.40
N THR A 80 -12.03 2.23 -6.29
CA THR A 80 -12.23 2.75 -4.93
C THR A 80 -10.95 2.74 -4.08
N ASN A 81 -9.81 3.04 -4.71
CA ASN A 81 -8.54 3.06 -3.99
C ASN A 81 -8.47 4.31 -3.09
N GLY A 82 -8.09 4.14 -1.82
CA GLY A 82 -7.88 5.23 -0.87
C GLY A 82 -6.43 5.29 -0.40
N SER A 83 -6.22 5.32 0.92
CA SER A 83 -4.87 5.19 1.51
C SER A 83 -4.55 3.81 2.05
N GLN A 84 -5.54 2.92 2.12
CA GLN A 84 -5.36 1.58 2.67
C GLN A 84 -4.55 0.70 1.71
N PHE A 85 -3.64 -0.09 2.27
CA PHE A 85 -2.79 -1.01 1.53
C PHE A 85 -2.58 -2.30 2.32
N PHE A 86 -2.10 -3.33 1.63
CA PHE A 86 -1.64 -4.55 2.27
C PHE A 86 -0.30 -5.02 1.70
N ILE A 87 0.43 -5.75 2.53
CA ILE A 87 1.67 -6.45 2.18
C ILE A 87 1.38 -7.95 2.21
N THR A 88 1.59 -8.61 1.07
CA THR A 88 1.41 -10.06 0.95
C THR A 88 2.50 -10.83 1.71
N THR A 89 2.12 -11.89 2.43
CA THR A 89 3.05 -12.81 3.11
C THR A 89 3.12 -14.17 2.42
N VAL A 90 2.12 -14.47 1.60
CA VAL A 90 2.02 -15.62 0.68
C VAL A 90 1.67 -15.14 -0.74
N ALA A 91 1.68 -16.05 -1.72
CA ALA A 91 1.12 -15.74 -3.05
C ALA A 91 -0.41 -15.68 -2.97
N THR A 92 -1.02 -14.61 -3.49
CA THR A 92 -2.45 -14.31 -3.34
C THR A 92 -3.12 -14.07 -4.70
N SER A 93 -2.99 -15.03 -5.62
CA SER A 93 -3.48 -14.91 -7.01
C SER A 93 -4.99 -14.64 -7.16
N TRP A 94 -5.80 -14.90 -6.13
CA TRP A 94 -7.22 -14.56 -6.12
C TRP A 94 -7.50 -13.04 -6.06
N LEU A 95 -6.49 -12.22 -5.74
CA LEU A 95 -6.56 -10.76 -5.74
C LEU A 95 -6.20 -10.14 -7.10
N ASP A 96 -5.74 -10.96 -8.05
CA ASP A 96 -5.35 -10.51 -9.38
C ASP A 96 -6.53 -9.90 -10.15
N GLY A 97 -6.31 -8.72 -10.74
CA GLY A 97 -7.36 -8.02 -11.49
C GLY A 97 -8.36 -7.27 -10.63
N ARG A 98 -8.16 -7.25 -9.30
CA ARG A 98 -9.01 -6.53 -8.33
C ARG A 98 -8.24 -5.55 -7.47
N HIS A 99 -6.97 -5.86 -7.18
CA HIS A 99 -6.11 -5.01 -6.38
C HIS A 99 -4.88 -4.61 -7.19
N VAL A 100 -4.53 -3.33 -7.14
CA VAL A 100 -3.38 -2.77 -7.86
C VAL A 100 -2.12 -2.99 -7.04
N VAL A 101 -1.19 -3.80 -7.56
CA VAL A 101 0.15 -3.94 -7.01
C VAL A 101 1.00 -2.75 -7.46
N PHE A 102 1.54 -2.01 -6.50
CA PHE A 102 2.33 -0.81 -6.76
C PHE A 102 3.77 -0.87 -6.22
N GLY A 103 4.12 -1.92 -5.47
CA GLY A 103 5.46 -2.03 -4.89
C GLY A 103 5.83 -3.42 -4.43
N LYS A 104 7.06 -3.55 -3.92
CA LYS A 104 7.58 -4.77 -3.31
C LYS A 104 8.55 -4.42 -2.18
N VAL A 105 8.45 -5.17 -1.08
CA VAL A 105 9.41 -5.14 0.04
C VAL A 105 10.77 -5.62 -0.47
N LEU A 106 11.79 -4.78 -0.30
CA LEU A 106 13.17 -5.11 -0.67
C LEU A 106 13.98 -5.67 0.51
N SER A 107 13.63 -5.25 1.74
CA SER A 107 14.25 -5.66 3.00
C SER A 107 13.22 -5.52 4.13
N GLY A 108 13.37 -6.29 5.21
CA GLY A 108 12.48 -6.22 6.39
C GLY A 108 11.26 -7.14 6.31
N MET A 109 11.26 -8.17 5.46
CA MET A 109 10.18 -9.17 5.41
C MET A 109 10.03 -9.94 6.73
N ASP A 110 11.10 -10.09 7.52
CA ASP A 110 11.04 -10.68 8.86
C ASP A 110 10.16 -9.86 9.81
N VAL A 111 10.14 -8.53 9.68
CA VAL A 111 9.24 -7.66 10.43
C VAL A 111 7.80 -7.85 9.96
N VAL A 112 7.58 -7.96 8.64
CA VAL A 112 6.25 -8.24 8.08
C VAL A 112 5.70 -9.58 8.59
N TYR A 113 6.53 -10.63 8.63
CA TYR A 113 6.12 -11.93 9.18
C TYR A 113 5.86 -11.89 10.69
N LYS A 114 6.64 -11.12 11.45
CA LYS A 114 6.34 -10.90 12.88
C LYS A 114 4.99 -10.20 13.05
N ILE A 115 4.72 -9.16 12.25
CA ILE A 115 3.44 -8.46 12.26
C ILE A 115 2.29 -9.41 11.95
N GLU A 116 2.43 -10.25 10.91
CA GLU A 116 1.43 -11.24 10.54
C GLU A 116 1.14 -12.21 11.70
N ALA A 117 2.17 -12.66 12.42
CA ALA A 117 2.05 -13.61 13.51
C ALA A 117 1.35 -13.05 14.78
N GLU A 118 1.19 -11.73 14.90
CA GLU A 118 0.46 -11.09 16.00
C GLU A 118 -1.06 -11.00 15.74
N GLY A 119 -1.53 -11.43 14.55
CA GLY A 119 -2.95 -11.49 14.15
C GLY A 119 -3.66 -12.77 14.50
#